data_AF-A0A4Q4CGA7-F1
#
_entry.id   AF-A0A4Q4CGA7-F1
#
_cell.length_a   1.000
_cell.length_b   1.000
_cell.length_c   1.000
_cell.angle_alpha   90.00
_cell.angle_beta   90.00
_cell.angle_gamma   90.00
#
_symmetry.space_group_name_H-M   'P 1'
#
loop_
_entity.id
_entity.type
_entity.pdbx_description
1 polymer ?
#
loop_
_entity_poly.entity_id
_entity_poly.type
_entity_poly.pdbx_seq_one_letter_code
_entity_poly.pdbx_strand_id
1 'polypeptide(L)'
;IHAAYSFGATRWQVMRHVILPSAMPEILTAMRVGIGFGWTTLVAAEMVAATSGLGYMVLSASQFLQTSVVIMGIFVIATIAFAFDLLMRFLERRLVPWKGRM
;
A
#
# COMPACT_ATOMS: atom_id res chain seq x y z
N ILE A 1 -1.13 -28.08 -7.88
CA ILE A 1 0.19 -28.32 -8.54
C ILE A 1 0.27 -29.72 -9.14
N HIS A 2 0.01 -30.81 -8.37
CA HIS A 2 0.05 -32.19 -8.88
C HIS A 2 -0.88 -32.44 -10.09
N ALA A 3 -2.12 -31.91 -10.07
CA ALA A 3 -3.04 -32.00 -11.20
C ALA A 3 -2.50 -31.37 -12.49
N ALA A 4 -1.77 -30.24 -12.41
CA ALA A 4 -1.20 -29.58 -13.60
C ALA A 4 -0.06 -30.39 -14.24
N TYR A 5 0.75 -31.06 -13.40
CA TYR A 5 1.76 -32.02 -13.90
C TYR A 5 1.12 -33.28 -14.48
N SER A 6 -0.01 -33.75 -13.93
CA SER A 6 -0.78 -34.87 -14.50
C SER A 6 -1.34 -34.56 -15.90
N PHE A 7 -1.55 -33.29 -16.25
CA PHE A 7 -1.91 -32.84 -17.60
C PHE A 7 -0.70 -32.59 -18.53
N GLY A 8 0.53 -32.93 -18.12
CA GLY A 8 1.73 -32.78 -18.94
C GLY A 8 2.30 -31.36 -19.02
N ALA A 9 1.90 -30.46 -18.12
CA ALA A 9 2.41 -29.09 -18.11
C ALA A 9 3.91 -29.04 -17.77
N THR A 10 4.69 -28.29 -18.55
CA THR A 10 6.12 -28.03 -18.28
C THR A 10 6.29 -27.15 -17.04
N ARG A 11 7.47 -27.22 -16.39
CA ARG A 11 7.81 -26.41 -15.21
C ARG A 11 7.50 -24.91 -15.39
N TRP A 12 7.75 -24.37 -16.59
CA TRP A 12 7.48 -22.98 -16.90
C TRP A 12 5.99 -22.65 -17.01
N GLN A 13 5.18 -23.58 -17.55
CA GLN A 13 3.73 -23.44 -17.61
C GLN A 13 3.11 -23.48 -16.20
N VAL A 14 3.57 -24.39 -15.33
CA VAL A 14 3.13 -24.47 -13.93
C VAL A 14 3.49 -23.21 -13.16
N MET A 15 4.72 -22.70 -13.32
CA MET A 15 5.13 -21.45 -12.68
C MET A 15 4.22 -20.28 -13.07
N ARG A 16 3.98 -20.08 -14.37
CA ARG A 16 3.26 -18.89 -14.87
C ARG A 16 1.74 -18.96 -14.71
N HIS A 17 1.14 -20.15 -14.80
CA HIS A 17 -0.32 -20.32 -14.81
C HIS A 17 -0.89 -20.87 -13.49
N VAL A 18 -0.06 -21.42 -12.60
CA VAL A 18 -0.52 -21.98 -11.33
C VAL A 18 0.07 -21.20 -10.15
N ILE A 19 1.39 -21.07 -10.09
CA ILE A 19 2.08 -20.47 -8.94
C ILE A 19 1.95 -18.95 -8.93
N LEU A 20 2.22 -18.29 -10.06
CA LEU A 20 2.12 -16.83 -10.16
C LEU A 20 0.70 -16.33 -9.82
N PRO A 21 -0.38 -16.88 -10.42
CA PRO A 21 -1.73 -16.42 -10.12
C PRO A 21 -2.16 -16.72 -8.68
N SER A 22 -1.67 -17.81 -8.08
CA SER A 22 -1.98 -18.15 -6.69
C SER A 22 -1.23 -17.27 -5.68
N ALA A 23 -0.01 -16.83 -6.00
CA ALA A 23 0.81 -15.97 -5.13
C ALA A 23 0.48 -14.48 -5.26
N MET A 24 -0.06 -14.04 -6.40
CA MET A 24 -0.43 -12.64 -6.64
C MET A 24 -1.33 -12.02 -5.53
N PRO A 25 -2.41 -12.67 -5.05
CA PRO A 25 -3.21 -12.15 -3.94
C PRO A 25 -2.39 -11.87 -2.67
N GLU A 26 -1.43 -12.74 -2.37
CA GLU A 26 -0.59 -12.67 -1.17
C GLU A 26 0.46 -11.55 -1.30
N ILE A 27 1.12 -11.46 -2.46
CA ILE A 27 2.07 -10.38 -2.79
C ILE A 27 1.40 -9.01 -2.68
N LEU A 28 0.18 -8.86 -3.21
CA LEU A 28 -0.55 -7.59 -3.11
C LEU A 28 -0.98 -7.27 -1.68
N THR A 29 -1.32 -8.29 -0.88
CA THR A 29 -1.62 -8.11 0.55
C THR A 29 -0.38 -7.61 1.30
N ALA A 30 0.77 -8.22 1.07
CA ALA A 30 2.04 -7.78 1.63
C ALA A 30 2.41 -6.36 1.19
N MET A 31 2.21 -6.03 -0.09
CA MET A 31 2.47 -4.67 -0.61
C MET A 31 1.56 -3.63 0.04
N ARG A 32 0.28 -3.93 0.30
CA ARG A 32 -0.63 -3.01 1.03
C ARG A 32 -0.09 -2.72 2.44
N VAL A 33 0.30 -3.78 3.17
CA VAL A 33 0.86 -3.63 4.52
C VAL A 33 2.16 -2.82 4.48
N GLY A 34 3.03 -3.09 3.51
CA GLY A 34 4.29 -2.38 3.31
C GLY A 34 4.09 -0.89 3.03
N ILE A 35 3.12 -0.52 2.20
CA ILE A 35 2.76 0.89 1.93
C ILE A 35 2.27 1.58 3.21
N GLY A 36 1.43 0.90 4.01
CA GLY A 36 0.95 1.45 5.28
C GLY A 36 2.08 1.76 6.26
N PHE A 37 3.02 0.84 6.44
CA PHE A 37 4.21 1.05 7.28
C PHE A 37 5.17 2.10 6.70
N GLY A 38 5.39 2.07 5.39
CA GLY A 38 6.24 3.05 4.70
C GLY A 38 5.70 4.47 4.84
N TRP A 39 4.38 4.63 4.75
CA TRP A 39 3.71 5.91 4.94
C TRP A 39 3.92 6.49 6.33
N THR A 40 3.66 5.72 7.40
CA THR A 40 3.83 6.21 8.78
C THR A 40 5.29 6.53 9.09
N THR A 41 6.21 5.72 8.58
CA THR A 41 7.65 5.91 8.73
C THR A 41 8.12 7.16 7.98
N LEU A 42 7.62 7.40 6.77
CA LEU A 42 7.93 8.59 5.97
C LEU A 42 7.45 9.86 6.67
N VAL A 43 6.21 9.89 7.16
CA VAL A 43 5.68 11.06 7.89
C VAL A 43 6.48 11.32 9.16
N ALA A 44 6.82 10.27 9.92
CA ALA A 44 7.67 10.41 11.10
C ALA A 44 9.07 10.96 10.75
N ALA A 45 9.67 10.51 9.64
CA ALA A 45 10.94 11.03 9.16
C ALA A 45 10.85 12.51 8.76
N GLU A 46 9.77 12.94 8.10
CA GLU A 46 9.53 14.35 7.77
C GLU A 46 9.45 15.23 9.03
N MET A 47 8.88 14.73 10.11
CA MET A 47 8.78 15.48 11.37
C MET A 47 10.13 15.71 12.04
N VAL A 48 11.10 14.81 11.86
CA VAL A 48 12.39 14.87 12.58
C VAL A 48 13.47 15.56 11.77
N ALA A 49 13.57 15.28 10.47
CA ALA A 49 14.76 15.61 9.68
C ALA A 49 14.48 16.50 8.46
N ALA A 50 13.21 16.75 8.12
CA ALA A 50 12.89 17.56 6.94
C ALA A 50 12.65 19.02 7.33
N THR A 51 13.06 19.93 6.45
CA THR A 51 12.77 21.38 6.53
C THR A 51 11.53 21.79 5.72
N SER A 52 10.90 20.81 5.07
CA SER A 52 9.68 20.95 4.30
C SER A 52 8.94 19.61 4.27
N GLY A 53 7.62 19.64 4.07
CA GLY A 53 6.78 18.45 4.10
C GLY A 53 5.53 18.64 4.96
N LEU A 54 4.60 17.70 4.87
CA LEU A 54 3.34 17.77 5.62
C LEU A 54 3.56 17.49 7.11
N GLY A 55 4.42 16.53 7.43
CA GLY A 55 4.82 16.25 8.82
C GLY A 55 5.48 17.46 9.47
N TYR A 56 6.43 18.09 8.75
CA TYR A 56 7.08 19.32 9.19
C TYR A 56 6.09 20.48 9.38
N MET A 57 5.16 20.68 8.43
CA MET A 57 4.14 21.74 8.52
C MET A 57 3.26 21.59 9.77
N VAL A 58 2.80 20.37 10.06
CA VAL A 58 2.00 20.09 11.26
C VAL A 58 2.81 20.35 12.53
N LEU A 59 4.07 19.90 12.56
CA LEU A 59 4.95 20.11 13.71
C LEU A 59 5.22 21.59 13.96
N SER A 60 5.53 22.35 12.90
CA SER A 60 5.75 23.80 12.96
C SER A 60 4.49 24.53 13.44
N ALA A 61 3.33 24.25 12.84
CA ALA A 61 2.06 24.84 13.26
C ALA A 61 1.70 24.54 14.73
N SER A 62 2.04 23.35 15.21
CA SER A 62 1.85 22.97 16.61
C SER A 62 2.71 23.79 17.57
N GLN A 63 3.95 24.14 17.18
CA GLN A 63 4.83 24.98 17.98
C GLN A 63 4.29 26.42 18.11
N PHE A 64 3.62 26.92 17.06
CA PHE A 64 2.97 28.24 17.05
C PHE A 64 1.52 28.23 17.56
N LEU A 65 1.04 27.12 18.14
CA LEU A 65 -0.33 26.94 18.62
C LEU A 65 -1.41 27.25 17.55
N GLN A 66 -1.08 27.10 16.27
CA GLN A 66 -2.01 27.30 15.16
C GLN A 66 -2.86 26.04 14.94
N THR A 67 -3.82 25.81 15.85
CA THR A 67 -4.65 24.61 15.85
C THR A 67 -5.41 24.41 14.54
N SER A 68 -5.87 25.49 13.89
CA SER A 68 -6.54 25.43 12.59
C SER A 68 -5.66 24.79 11.51
N VAL A 69 -4.36 25.14 11.49
CA VAL A 69 -3.39 24.59 10.52
C VAL A 69 -3.02 23.15 10.87
N VAL A 70 -2.87 22.83 12.16
CA VAL A 70 -2.63 21.46 12.63
C VAL A 70 -3.75 20.53 12.18
N ILE A 71 -5.01 20.90 12.43
CA ILE A 71 -6.18 20.11 12.05
C ILE A 71 -6.23 19.94 10.52
N MET A 72 -6.04 21.04 9.76
CA MET A 72 -6.01 20.96 8.30
C MET A 72 -4.90 20.02 7.80
N GLY A 73 -3.70 20.10 8.37
CA GLY A 73 -2.58 19.23 8.01
C GLY A 73 -2.88 17.74 8.29
N ILE A 74 -3.49 17.43 9.44
CA ILE A 74 -3.95 16.06 9.75
C ILE A 74 -4.97 15.58 8.72
N PHE A 75 -5.93 16.42 8.33
CA PHE A 75 -6.91 16.08 7.28
C PHE A 75 -6.24 15.79 5.93
N VAL A 76 -5.25 16.59 5.53
CA VAL A 76 -4.51 16.37 4.28
C VAL A 76 -3.72 15.06 4.33
N ILE A 77 -3.00 14.79 5.42
CA ILE A 77 -2.27 13.53 5.64
C ILE A 77 -3.22 12.33 5.58
N ALA A 78 -4.36 12.41 6.28
CA ALA A 78 -5.37 11.35 6.28
C ALA A 78 -5.96 11.11 4.88
N THR A 79 -6.22 12.19 4.13
CA THR A 79 -6.74 12.10 2.76
C THR A 79 -5.75 11.42 1.82
N ILE A 80 -4.46 11.76 1.92
CA ILE A 80 -3.42 11.13 1.11
C ILE A 80 -3.24 9.65 1.49
N ALA A 81 -3.20 9.34 2.78
CA ALA A 81 -3.14 7.96 3.26
C ALA A 81 -4.32 7.13 2.73
N PHE A 82 -5.53 7.71 2.78
CA PHE A 82 -6.73 7.08 2.24
C PHE A 82 -6.68 6.92 0.72
N ALA A 83 -6.16 7.91 -0.01
CA ALA A 83 -5.95 7.83 -1.45
C ALA A 83 -4.98 6.70 -1.83
N PHE A 84 -3.90 6.50 -1.07
CA PHE A 84 -3.01 5.36 -1.25
C PHE A 84 -3.70 4.02 -1.01
N ASP A 85 -4.52 3.90 0.04
CA ASP A 85 -5.29 2.68 0.28
C ASP A 85 -6.29 2.39 -0.85
N LEU A 86 -6.99 3.41 -1.34
CA LEU A 86 -7.89 3.30 -2.48
C LEU A 86 -7.17 2.87 -3.77
N LEU A 87 -6.04 3.50 -4.07
CA LEU A 87 -5.20 3.16 -5.21
C LEU A 87 -4.77 1.69 -5.14
N MET A 88 -4.40 1.23 -3.94
CA MET A 88 -3.97 -0.13 -3.71
C MET A 88 -5.13 -1.13 -3.83
N ARG A 89 -6.33 -0.79 -3.34
CA ARG A 89 -7.55 -1.58 -3.58
C ARG A 89 -7.91 -1.65 -5.06
N PHE A 90 -7.73 -0.57 -5.81
CA PHE A 90 -7.96 -0.56 -7.25
C PHE A 90 -6.97 -1.46 -7.99
N LEU A 91 -5.68 -1.39 -7.65
CA LEU A 91 -4.64 -2.28 -8.17
C LEU A 91 -4.95 -3.75 -7.85
N GLU A 92 -5.38 -4.05 -6.63
CA GLU A 92 -5.79 -5.41 -6.23
C GLU A 92 -6.94 -5.94 -7.09
N ARG A 93 -8.00 -5.15 -7.29
CA ARG A 93 -9.14 -5.55 -8.13
C ARG A 93 -8.76 -5.76 -9.59
N ARG A 94 -7.82 -4.98 -10.11
CA ARG A 94 -7.39 -5.05 -11.52
C ARG A 94 -6.41 -6.20 -11.79
N LEU A 95 -5.50 -6.47 -10.85
CA LEU A 95 -4.47 -7.51 -11.00
C LEU A 95 -4.94 -8.89 -10.55
N VAL A 96 -5.91 -8.97 -9.64
CA VAL A 96 -6.41 -10.23 -9.08
C VAL A 96 -7.94 -10.27 -9.09
N PRO A 97 -8.58 -10.24 -10.28
CA PRO A 97 -10.05 -10.29 -10.37
C PRO A 97 -10.63 -11.64 -9.93
N TRP A 98 -9.79 -12.69 -9.84
CA TRP A 98 -10.16 -14.04 -9.43
C TRP A 98 -10.28 -14.24 -7.91
N LYS A 99 -9.82 -13.30 -7.07
CA LYS A 99 -9.89 -13.41 -5.60
C LYS A 99 -11.33 -13.42 -5.05
N GLY A 100 -12.32 -13.02 -5.86
CA GLY A 100 -13.74 -13.02 -5.49
C GLY A 100 -14.56 -14.20 -6.01
N ARG A 101 -13.95 -15.25 -6.57
CA ARG A 101 -14.64 -16.44 -7.12
C ARG A 101 -14.24 -17.77 -6.44
N MET A 102 -13.65 -17.73 -5.26
CA MET A 102 -13.41 -18.91 -4.43
C MET A 102 -14.39 -18.95 -3.27
#